data_AF-A0ABD7ITI6-F1
#
_entry.id   AF-A0ABD7ITI6-F1
#
_cell.length_a   1.000
_cell.length_b   1.000
_cell.length_c   1.000
_cell.angle_alpha   90.00
_cell.angle_beta   90.00
_cell.angle_gamma   90.00
#
_symmetry.space_group_name_H-M   'P 1'
#
loop_
_entity.id
_entity.type
_entity.pdbx_description
1 polymer ?
#
loop_
_entity_poly.entity_id
_entity_poly.type
_entity_poly.pdbx_seq_one_letter_code
_entity_poly.pdbx_strand_id
1 'polypeptide(L)'
;MKFYRKQPLEAEQFDGSQTSLFGYEVMPDSLLDALTGEPAYYSILIDDFEPEPDDFPDDNEVSFEIGDWIVNEADEIKVMADEEFKQQYAELPVIPKAVADYMKDYNNIINLSFHSALYEAFDDLFAASQDVEHWIEHNSDVFARAWLDGYTVEEDK
;
A
#
# COMPACT_ATOMS: atom_id res chain seq x y z
N MET A 1 -4.55 -4.63 -10.40
CA MET A 1 -3.18 -4.04 -10.42
C MET A 1 -3.12 -2.60 -9.90
N LYS A 2 -2.65 -2.43 -8.65
CA LYS A 2 -2.28 -1.13 -8.06
C LYS A 2 -0.75 -1.15 -7.89
N PHE A 3 -0.05 -0.10 -8.34
CA PHE A 3 1.40 0.00 -8.21
C PHE A 3 1.76 0.98 -7.10
N TYR A 4 2.54 0.54 -6.11
CA TYR A 4 3.17 1.43 -5.14
C TYR A 4 4.61 1.69 -5.60
N ARG A 5 4.94 2.92 -6.00
CA ARG A 5 6.28 3.30 -6.44
C ARG A 5 6.84 4.39 -5.53
N LYS A 6 7.54 3.98 -4.48
CA LYS A 6 8.36 4.88 -3.64
C LYS A 6 9.81 4.52 -3.92
N GLN A 7 10.61 5.42 -4.50
CA GLN A 7 11.99 5.07 -4.85
C GLN A 7 12.79 4.73 -3.57
N PRO A 8 13.51 3.59 -3.51
CA PRO A 8 13.75 2.57 -4.54
C PRO A 8 13.06 1.20 -4.25
N LEU A 9 11.80 1.18 -3.85
CA LEU A 9 11.00 -0.03 -3.61
C LEU A 9 10.11 -0.35 -4.81
N GLU A 10 10.20 -1.57 -5.34
CA GLU A 10 9.27 -2.11 -6.33
C GLU A 10 8.38 -3.16 -5.66
N ALA A 11 7.07 -2.92 -5.61
CA ALA A 11 6.13 -3.82 -4.96
C ALA A 11 4.82 -3.91 -5.75
N GLU A 12 4.28 -5.13 -5.84
CA GLU A 12 3.01 -5.44 -6.51
C GLU A 12 2.11 -6.30 -5.61
N GLN A 13 0.85 -5.92 -5.47
CA GLN A 13 -0.15 -6.74 -4.78
C GLN A 13 -0.75 -7.77 -5.75
N PHE A 14 -0.70 -9.05 -5.38
CA PHE A 14 -1.28 -10.13 -6.16
C PHE A 14 -2.79 -10.19 -5.98
N ASP A 15 -3.54 -10.04 -7.07
CA ASP A 15 -5.01 -10.02 -7.07
C ASP A 15 -5.63 -11.31 -7.65
N GLY A 16 -4.80 -12.33 -7.90
CA GLY A 16 -5.20 -13.62 -8.46
C GLY A 16 -5.33 -13.62 -9.99
N SER A 17 -5.26 -12.46 -10.65
CA SER A 17 -5.39 -12.36 -12.11
C SER A 17 -4.06 -12.30 -12.85
N GLN A 18 -2.96 -12.02 -12.13
CA GLN A 18 -1.64 -11.92 -12.75
C GLN A 18 -1.09 -13.28 -13.14
N THR A 19 -0.57 -13.37 -14.35
CA THR A 19 0.15 -14.54 -14.86
C THR A 19 1.66 -14.42 -14.71
N SER A 20 2.16 -13.24 -14.34
CA SER A 20 3.58 -12.99 -14.10
C SER A 20 3.78 -11.84 -13.10
N LEU A 21 4.80 -11.97 -12.25
CA LEU A 21 5.23 -10.96 -11.28
C LEU A 21 6.74 -10.74 -11.44
N PHE A 22 7.18 -9.49 -11.66
CA PHE A 22 8.59 -9.13 -11.88
C PHE A 22 9.34 -9.94 -12.95
N GLY A 23 8.61 -10.50 -13.93
CA GLY A 23 9.17 -11.34 -15.00
C GLY A 23 9.16 -12.84 -14.71
N TYR A 24 8.81 -13.26 -13.50
CA TYR A 24 8.61 -14.67 -13.13
C TYR A 24 7.19 -15.12 -13.46
N GLU A 25 7.02 -16.37 -13.92
CA GLU A 25 5.71 -16.95 -14.21
C GLU A 25 5.00 -17.35 -12.91
N VAL A 26 3.71 -16.99 -12.81
CA VAL A 26 2.88 -17.36 -11.65
C VAL A 26 2.27 -18.73 -11.89
N MET A 27 2.51 -19.65 -10.95
CA MET A 27 1.98 -21.01 -10.98
C MET A 27 0.92 -21.18 -9.88
N PRO A 28 -0.31 -21.58 -10.22
CA PRO A 28 -1.32 -21.91 -9.23
C PRO A 28 -1.03 -23.28 -8.60
N ASP A 29 -1.18 -23.40 -7.28
CA ASP A 29 -1.12 -24.68 -6.58
C ASP A 29 -2.37 -25.54 -6.90
N SER A 30 -2.22 -26.85 -6.79
CA SER A 30 -3.30 -27.83 -6.94
C SER A 30 -4.29 -27.83 -5.77
N LEU A 31 -3.91 -27.26 -4.63
CA LEU A 31 -4.80 -27.12 -3.48
C LEU A 31 -5.79 -25.97 -3.72
N LEU A 32 -7.08 -26.30 -3.77
CA LEU A 32 -8.15 -25.33 -3.97
C LEU A 32 -8.77 -24.91 -2.64
N ASP A 33 -9.06 -23.63 -2.50
CA ASP A 33 -9.89 -23.10 -1.43
C ASP A 33 -11.33 -23.66 -1.56
N ALA A 34 -11.84 -24.23 -0.48
CA ALA A 34 -13.12 -24.93 -0.49
C ALA A 34 -14.35 -24.00 -0.64
N LEU A 35 -14.18 -22.70 -0.40
CA LEU A 35 -15.23 -21.68 -0.47
C LEU A 35 -15.26 -20.99 -1.84
N THR A 36 -14.09 -20.69 -2.42
CA THR A 36 -13.99 -19.97 -3.69
C THR A 36 -13.81 -20.90 -4.89
N GLY A 37 -13.23 -22.08 -4.70
CA GLY A 37 -12.85 -23.00 -5.77
C GLY A 37 -11.61 -22.55 -6.56
N GLU A 38 -10.97 -21.46 -6.12
CA GLU A 38 -9.71 -20.95 -6.67
C GLU A 38 -8.52 -21.62 -5.97
N PRO A 39 -7.31 -21.59 -6.57
CA PRO A 39 -6.08 -22.00 -5.89
C PRO A 39 -5.92 -21.28 -4.55
N ALA A 40 -5.61 -22.04 -3.50
CA ALA A 40 -5.34 -21.48 -2.17
C ALA A 40 -3.98 -20.77 -2.12
N TYR A 41 -3.02 -21.28 -2.89
CA TYR A 41 -1.66 -20.74 -2.99
C TYR A 41 -1.25 -20.60 -4.44
N TYR A 42 -0.31 -19.68 -4.65
CA TYR A 42 0.36 -19.44 -5.92
C TYR A 42 1.86 -19.39 -5.64
N SER A 43 2.67 -19.67 -6.65
CA SER A 43 4.13 -19.58 -6.52
C SER A 43 4.81 -18.99 -7.75
N ILE A 44 6.01 -18.48 -7.52
CA ILE A 44 6.99 -18.11 -8.54
C ILE A 44 8.29 -18.84 -8.26
N LEU A 45 9.05 -19.19 -9.30
CA LEU A 45 10.39 -19.76 -9.18
C LEU A 45 11.43 -18.69 -9.48
N ILE A 46 12.33 -18.47 -8.54
CA ILE A 46 13.35 -17.41 -8.61
C ILE A 46 14.73 -18.02 -8.91
N ASP A 47 14.84 -18.89 -9.91
CA ASP A 47 16.06 -19.18 -10.68
C ASP A 47 15.74 -20.18 -11.81
N ASP A 48 16.58 -20.23 -12.85
CA ASP A 48 16.52 -21.22 -13.95
C ASP A 48 17.32 -22.51 -13.64
N PHE A 49 17.60 -22.80 -12.36
CA PHE A 49 18.53 -23.89 -12.02
C PHE A 49 17.86 -25.28 -12.05
N GLU A 50 18.59 -26.26 -12.59
CA GLU A 50 18.13 -27.63 -12.78
C GLU A 50 17.52 -28.22 -11.49
N PRO A 51 16.39 -28.96 -11.59
CA PRO A 51 15.75 -29.56 -10.42
C PRO A 51 16.76 -30.43 -9.66
N GLU A 52 17.02 -30.05 -8.41
CA GLU A 52 17.66 -30.93 -7.45
C GLU A 52 16.74 -32.17 -7.26
N PRO A 53 17.29 -33.36 -6.97
CA PRO A 53 16.49 -34.57 -6.83
C PRO A 53 15.36 -34.38 -5.80
N ASP A 54 14.17 -34.90 -6.16
CA ASP A 54 12.81 -34.83 -5.55
C ASP A 54 12.65 -34.81 -4.00
N ASP A 55 13.73 -34.94 -3.22
CA ASP A 55 13.75 -35.02 -1.76
C ASP A 55 14.14 -33.70 -1.05
N PHE A 56 14.45 -32.63 -1.79
CA PHE A 56 14.71 -31.30 -1.22
C PHE A 56 13.60 -30.31 -1.62
N PRO A 57 13.05 -29.51 -0.69
CA PRO A 57 12.17 -28.40 -1.07
C PRO A 57 12.96 -27.47 -1.99
N ASP A 58 12.39 -27.11 -3.14
CA ASP A 58 12.97 -26.11 -4.04
C ASP A 58 13.17 -24.83 -3.23
N ASP A 59 14.42 -24.53 -2.89
CA ASP A 59 14.80 -23.41 -2.02
C ASP A 59 14.55 -22.04 -2.65
N ASN A 60 14.15 -22.06 -3.93
CA ASN A 60 13.89 -20.89 -4.76
C ASN A 60 12.40 -20.73 -5.14
N GLU A 61 11.50 -21.56 -4.61
CA GLU A 61 10.06 -21.37 -4.74
C GLU A 61 9.56 -20.35 -3.72
N VAL A 62 8.89 -19.31 -4.20
CA VAL A 62 8.23 -18.32 -3.36
C VAL A 62 6.73 -18.46 -3.49
N SER A 63 6.08 -18.95 -2.44
CA SER A 63 4.63 -19.13 -2.36
C SER A 63 3.92 -17.94 -1.70
N PHE A 64 2.74 -17.58 -2.17
CA PHE A 64 1.93 -16.44 -1.71
C PHE A 64 0.43 -16.66 -1.94
N GLU A 65 -0.41 -15.88 -1.27
CA GLU A 65 -1.87 -15.91 -1.38
C GLU A 65 -2.43 -14.68 -2.12
N ILE A 66 -3.71 -14.72 -2.50
CA ILE A 66 -4.40 -13.54 -3.05
C ILE A 66 -4.47 -12.45 -1.97
N GLY A 67 -3.99 -11.26 -2.31
CA GLY A 67 -3.95 -10.09 -1.42
C GLY A 67 -2.56 -9.80 -0.86
N ASP A 68 -1.61 -10.73 -0.97
CA ASP A 68 -0.23 -10.52 -0.55
C ASP A 68 0.50 -9.54 -1.46
N TRP A 69 1.49 -8.86 -0.88
CA TRP A 69 2.42 -7.99 -1.58
C TRP A 69 3.71 -8.73 -1.88
N ILE A 70 4.09 -8.70 -3.16
CA ILE A 70 5.35 -9.22 -3.65
C ILE A 70 6.27 -8.03 -3.85
N VAL A 71 7.36 -8.02 -3.10
CA VAL A 71 8.30 -6.91 -2.99
C VAL A 71 9.63 -7.35 -3.57
N ASN A 72 10.15 -6.60 -4.55
CA ASN A 72 11.49 -6.78 -5.08
C ASN A 72 12.44 -5.77 -4.43
N GLU A 73 13.32 -6.26 -3.57
CA GLU A 73 14.32 -5.46 -2.85
C GLU A 73 15.72 -6.02 -3.12
N ALA A 74 16.54 -5.27 -3.87
CA ALA A 74 17.93 -5.63 -4.16
C ALA A 74 18.14 -7.04 -4.72
N ASP A 75 17.29 -7.43 -5.69
CA ASP A 75 17.26 -8.76 -6.33
C ASP A 75 16.80 -9.91 -5.41
N GLU A 76 16.20 -9.60 -4.26
CA GLU A 76 15.51 -10.55 -3.39
C GLU A 76 14.00 -10.30 -3.44
N ILE A 77 13.21 -11.34 -3.75
CA ILE A 77 11.75 -11.25 -3.68
C ILE A 77 11.28 -11.64 -2.28
N LYS A 78 10.43 -10.79 -1.69
CA LYS A 78 9.78 -11.01 -0.40
C LYS A 78 8.27 -10.99 -0.57
N VAL A 79 7.60 -11.84 0.19
CA VAL A 79 6.14 -11.86 0.32
C VAL A 79 5.76 -11.26 1.66
N MET A 80 4.77 -10.38 1.66
CA MET A 80 4.26 -9.75 2.87
C MET A 80 2.74 -9.68 2.84
N ALA A 81 2.10 -9.92 3.97
CA ALA A 81 0.67 -9.70 4.09
C ALA A 81 0.34 -8.20 3.92
N ASP A 82 -0.88 -7.88 3.47
CA ASP A 82 -1.31 -6.49 3.25
C ASP A 82 -1.16 -5.59 4.49
N GLU A 83 -1.42 -6.12 5.69
CA GLU A 83 -1.24 -5.38 6.94
C GLU A 83 0.24 -5.12 7.25
N GLU A 84 1.11 -6.10 7.04
CA GLU A 84 2.56 -5.99 7.25
C GLU A 84 3.19 -5.02 6.26
N PHE A 85 2.84 -5.12 4.98
CA PHE A 85 3.30 -4.22 3.94
C PHE A 85 2.91 -2.77 4.25
N LYS A 86 1.65 -2.53 4.65
CA LYS A 86 1.19 -1.20 5.07
C LYS A 86 1.95 -0.71 6.30
N GLN A 87 2.17 -1.55 7.30
CA GLN A 87 2.91 -1.17 8.50
C GLN A 87 4.37 -0.77 8.18
N GLN A 88 5.02 -1.49 7.27
CA GLN A 88 6.44 -1.31 6.96
C GLN A 88 6.69 -0.19 5.94
N TYR A 89 5.83 -0.04 4.94
CA TYR A 89 6.09 0.86 3.80
C TYR A 89 5.15 2.06 3.71
N ALA A 90 4.00 2.04 4.39
CA ALA A 90 3.22 3.26 4.57
C ALA A 90 3.85 4.09 5.68
N GLU A 91 4.99 4.73 5.40
CA GLU A 91 5.40 5.90 6.20
C GLU A 91 4.24 6.89 6.14
N LEU A 92 3.62 7.10 7.29
CA LEU A 92 2.53 8.04 7.43
C LEU A 92 3.06 9.44 7.10
N PRO A 93 2.35 10.21 6.27
CA PRO A 93 2.72 11.60 6.03
C PRO A 93 2.83 12.35 7.34
N VAL A 94 3.92 13.11 7.49
CA VAL A 94 4.06 14.08 8.58
C VAL A 94 3.35 15.35 8.13
N ILE A 95 2.36 15.80 8.89
CA ILE A 95 1.60 17.01 8.57
C ILE A 95 1.74 18.06 9.67
N PRO A 96 1.62 19.36 9.34
CA PRO A 96 1.61 20.41 10.34
C PRO A 96 0.45 20.26 11.32
N LYS A 97 0.66 20.68 12.57
CA LYS A 97 -0.36 20.65 13.63
C LYS A 97 -1.65 21.36 13.24
N ALA A 98 -1.58 22.50 12.55
CA ALA A 98 -2.75 23.23 12.08
C ALA A 98 -3.62 22.41 11.10
N VAL A 99 -2.98 21.62 10.23
CA VAL A 99 -3.66 20.74 9.27
C VAL A 99 -4.23 19.52 9.99
N ALA A 100 -3.51 18.97 10.98
CA ALA A 100 -4.01 17.88 11.81
C ALA A 100 -5.24 18.26 12.63
N ASP A 101 -5.24 19.45 13.24
CA ASP A 101 -6.35 19.98 14.02
C ASP A 101 -7.56 20.25 13.10
N TYR A 102 -7.34 20.83 11.92
CA TYR A 102 -8.37 20.94 10.88
C TYR A 102 -8.98 19.57 10.54
N MET A 103 -8.15 18.57 10.23
CA MET A 103 -8.65 17.24 9.91
C MET A 103 -9.43 16.61 11.07
N LYS A 104 -9.02 16.82 12.32
CA LYS A 104 -9.75 16.29 13.49
C LYS A 104 -11.14 16.92 13.62
N ASP A 105 -11.26 18.23 13.44
CA ASP A 105 -12.54 18.93 13.57
C ASP A 105 -13.54 18.45 12.51
N TYR A 106 -13.08 18.14 11.30
CA TYR A 106 -13.95 17.74 10.20
C TYR A 106 -14.18 16.22 10.10
N ASN A 107 -13.22 15.41 10.57
CA ASN A 107 -13.31 13.94 10.54
C ASN A 107 -14.05 13.38 11.78
N ASN A 108 -13.96 14.02 12.96
CA ASN A 108 -14.62 13.52 14.19
C ASN A 108 -15.97 14.17 14.53
N ILE A 109 -16.27 15.39 14.09
CA ILE A 109 -17.48 16.13 14.54
C ILE A 109 -18.64 16.01 13.55
N ILE A 110 -18.35 15.84 12.25
CA ILE A 110 -19.33 16.03 11.17
C ILE A 110 -19.36 14.88 10.14
N ASN A 111 -18.44 13.91 10.24
CA ASN A 111 -18.32 12.75 9.34
C ASN A 111 -18.36 13.17 7.85
N LEU A 112 -17.65 14.25 7.54
CA LEU A 112 -17.63 14.83 6.20
C LEU A 112 -16.75 13.99 5.28
N SER A 113 -17.19 13.86 4.03
CA SER A 113 -16.39 13.22 2.99
C SER A 113 -15.13 14.03 2.68
N PHE A 114 -14.08 13.38 2.15
CA PHE A 114 -12.86 14.05 1.66
C PHE A 114 -13.16 15.23 0.73
N HIS A 115 -14.14 15.07 -0.16
CA HIS A 115 -14.57 16.14 -1.07
C HIS A 115 -15.08 17.37 -0.32
N SER A 116 -15.86 17.17 0.74
CA SER A 116 -16.38 18.26 1.55
C SER A 116 -15.28 18.94 2.37
N ALA A 117 -14.33 18.18 2.93
CA ALA A 117 -13.18 18.76 3.62
C ALA A 117 -12.25 19.56 2.70
N LEU A 118 -12.09 19.15 1.43
CA LEU A 118 -11.39 19.98 0.45
C LEU A 118 -12.18 21.24 0.11
N TYR A 119 -13.48 21.12 -0.14
CA TYR A 119 -14.33 22.27 -0.49
C TYR A 119 -14.31 23.34 0.61
N GLU A 120 -14.45 22.95 1.87
CA GLU A 120 -14.42 23.86 3.02
C GLU A 120 -13.04 24.50 3.23
N ALA A 121 -11.94 23.80 2.93
CA ALA A 121 -10.60 24.36 3.04
C ALA A 121 -10.36 25.52 2.04
N PHE A 122 -11.00 25.46 0.88
CA PHE A 122 -10.86 26.44 -0.21
C PHE A 122 -12.04 27.42 -0.33
N ASP A 123 -13.06 27.29 0.54
CA ASP A 123 -14.15 28.26 0.59
C ASP A 123 -13.73 29.45 1.45
N ASP A 124 -13.60 30.64 0.84
CA ASP A 124 -13.25 31.89 1.53
C ASP A 124 -14.11 32.18 2.78
N LEU A 125 -15.33 31.65 2.85
CA LEU A 125 -16.23 31.83 3.99
C LEU A 125 -15.93 30.87 5.16
N PHE A 126 -15.27 29.75 4.89
CA PHE A 126 -15.04 28.64 5.83
C PHE A 126 -13.56 28.22 5.95
N ALA A 127 -12.66 28.87 5.23
CA ALA A 127 -11.24 28.56 5.20
C ALA A 127 -10.67 28.44 6.62
N ALA A 128 -10.24 27.22 6.97
CA ALA A 128 -9.75 26.86 8.30
C ALA A 128 -8.58 27.74 8.78
N SER A 129 -7.78 28.20 7.81
CA SER A 129 -6.91 29.37 7.85
C SER A 129 -6.26 29.50 6.47
N GLN A 130 -5.76 30.68 6.12
CA GLN A 130 -4.93 30.82 4.91
C GLN A 130 -3.72 29.89 4.95
N ASP A 131 -3.20 29.56 6.14
CA ASP A 131 -2.05 28.67 6.30
C ASP A 131 -2.39 27.20 6.00
N VAL A 132 -3.59 26.73 6.38
CA VAL A 132 -4.06 25.36 6.06
C VAL A 132 -4.39 25.23 4.58
N GLU A 133 -5.10 26.21 4.02
CA GLU A 133 -5.41 26.27 2.59
C GLU A 133 -4.12 26.26 1.75
N HIS A 134 -3.19 27.20 2.01
CA HIS A 134 -1.92 27.28 1.29
C HIS A 134 -1.13 25.98 1.40
N TRP A 135 -1.10 25.37 2.59
CA TRP A 135 -0.38 24.11 2.77
C TRP A 135 -1.03 22.99 1.95
N ILE A 136 -2.36 22.85 1.97
CA ILE A 136 -3.08 21.83 1.19
C ILE A 136 -2.88 22.06 -0.32
N GLU A 137 -2.92 23.30 -0.79
CA GLU A 137 -2.66 23.63 -2.20
C GLU A 137 -1.28 23.13 -2.66
N HIS A 138 -0.25 23.29 -1.82
CA HIS A 138 1.13 22.92 -2.13
C HIS A 138 1.49 21.48 -1.76
N ASN A 139 0.64 20.78 -0.98
CA ASN A 139 0.89 19.45 -0.45
C ASN A 139 -0.34 18.53 -0.62
N SER A 140 -1.10 18.70 -1.71
CA SER A 140 -2.38 18.03 -1.94
C SER A 140 -2.27 16.50 -1.93
N ASP A 141 -1.21 15.94 -2.50
CA ASP A 141 -0.92 14.50 -2.45
C ASP A 141 -0.66 14.02 -1.01
N VAL A 142 0.09 14.80 -0.22
CA VAL A 142 0.39 14.49 1.19
C VAL A 142 -0.89 14.57 2.02
N PHE A 143 -1.74 15.57 1.78
CA PHE A 143 -3.04 15.71 2.43
C PHE A 143 -3.99 14.55 2.08
N ALA A 144 -4.07 14.15 0.81
CA ALA A 144 -4.87 13.00 0.39
C ALA A 144 -4.39 11.71 1.05
N ARG A 145 -3.07 11.49 1.12
CA ARG A 145 -2.50 10.37 1.87
C ARG A 145 -2.78 10.46 3.36
N ALA A 146 -2.69 11.65 3.96
CA ALA A 146 -3.00 11.84 5.38
C ALA A 146 -4.46 11.50 5.69
N TRP A 147 -5.37 11.81 4.77
CA TRP A 147 -6.79 11.52 4.89
C TRP A 147 -7.12 10.02 4.76
N LEU A 148 -6.46 9.32 3.83
CA LEU A 148 -6.74 7.91 3.52
C LEU A 148 -5.93 6.93 4.38
N ASP A 149 -4.64 7.19 4.53
CA ASP A 149 -3.67 6.30 5.16
C ASP A 149 -3.49 6.63 6.66
N GLY A 150 -3.91 7.83 7.09
CA GLY A 150 -3.57 8.40 8.40
C GLY A 150 -2.30 9.26 8.35
N TYR A 151 -1.88 9.85 9.48
CA TYR A 151 -0.76 10.79 9.52
C TYR A 151 -0.03 10.82 10.86
N THR A 152 1.16 11.40 10.87
CA THR A 152 1.88 11.84 12.08
C THR A 152 1.94 13.37 12.09
N VAL A 153 2.07 13.98 13.27
CA VAL A 153 2.12 15.45 13.41
C VAL A 153 3.57 15.88 13.61
N GLU A 154 3.98 16.96 12.95
CA GLU A 154 5.28 17.58 13.18
C GLU A 154 5.49 17.88 14.69
N GLU A 155 6.64 17.49 15.25
CA GLU A 155 6.99 17.86 16.62
C GLU A 155 7.20 19.38 16.71
N ASP A 156 6.56 20.02 17.70
CA ASP A 156 6.74 21.44 17.99
C ASP A 156 8.24 21.70 18.27
N LYS A 157 8.93 22.41 17.36
CA LYS A 157 10.32 22.88 17.55
C LYS A 157 10.41 24.09 18.46
#